data_AF-A0A935PGX0-F1
#
_entry.id   AF-A0A935PGX0-F1
#
_cell.length_a   1.000
_cell.length_b   1.000
_cell.length_c   1.000
_cell.angle_alpha   90.00
_cell.angle_beta   90.00
_cell.angle_gamma   90.00
#
_symmetry.space_group_name_H-M   'P 1'
#
loop_
_entity.id
_entity.type
_entity.pdbx_description
1 polymer ?
#
loop_
_entity_poly.entity_id
_entity_poly.type
_entity_poly.pdbx_seq_one_letter_code
_entity_poly.pdbx_strand_id
1 'polypeptide(L)'
;MIHNGIVVNADPELWAAHGELTRTSEVDTEVLAALAGKRIEDGSHPITAIQSVFDEVKGTASVALVHNRGHWLMLATNTGDLYRYADEGHGFLLFASERFILSQVVAASIAPFQADPLRIAWLRPGFGAVVDLRAFKGFDFLSRRSRAARCRPCRNPRRNRSPTGMSPSSSPQRRSFTRPMRTNPFCGTTRPGYARCGAARAASCPRPSPLSSTMNRGCATTAATTGPAYSRTGRRASSSSCSSTARGTDRRTPSWPSAAAGTAVTACT
;
A
#
# COMPACT_ATOMS: atom_id res chain seq x y z
N MET A 1 10.16 2.54 -10.36
CA MET A 1 9.62 1.80 -9.20
C MET A 1 10.82 1.22 -8.44
N ILE A 2 10.77 1.22 -7.12
CA ILE A 2 11.71 0.45 -6.28
C ILE A 2 10.93 -0.75 -5.76
N HIS A 3 11.56 -1.91 -5.74
CA HIS A 3 10.98 -3.16 -5.29
C HIS A 3 12.00 -3.91 -4.43
N ASN A 4 11.54 -4.45 -3.32
CA ASN A 4 12.24 -5.43 -2.51
C ASN A 4 11.36 -6.68 -2.43
N GLY A 5 11.95 -7.84 -2.72
CA GLY A 5 11.26 -9.11 -2.79
C GLY A 5 11.61 -9.90 -4.06
N ILE A 6 10.88 -11.00 -4.24
CA ILE A 6 10.99 -11.88 -5.41
C ILE A 6 9.58 -12.21 -5.89
N VAL A 7 9.28 -11.84 -7.14
CA VAL A 7 8.02 -12.20 -7.81
C VAL A 7 8.22 -13.49 -8.60
N VAL A 8 7.82 -14.62 -7.99
CA VAL A 8 8.11 -15.96 -8.53
C VAL A 8 7.38 -16.28 -9.83
N ASN A 9 6.34 -15.52 -10.14
CA ASN A 9 5.56 -15.67 -11.37
C ASN A 9 5.79 -14.54 -12.37
N ALA A 10 6.84 -13.73 -12.22
CA ALA A 10 7.19 -12.72 -13.21
C ALA A 10 7.39 -13.36 -14.59
N ASP A 11 8.16 -14.46 -14.63
CA ASP A 11 8.43 -15.24 -15.83
C ASP A 11 7.97 -16.70 -15.70
N PRO A 12 7.37 -17.28 -16.76
CA PRO A 12 6.78 -16.61 -17.92
C PRO A 12 5.36 -16.07 -17.63
N GLU A 13 4.78 -16.41 -16.47
CA GLU A 13 3.32 -16.30 -16.25
C GLU A 13 2.79 -14.87 -16.42
N LEU A 14 3.35 -13.88 -15.73
CA LEU A 14 2.85 -12.50 -15.80
C LEU A 14 3.12 -11.86 -17.17
N TRP A 15 4.33 -12.00 -17.72
CA TRP A 15 4.63 -11.45 -19.06
C TRP A 15 3.78 -12.09 -20.16
N ALA A 16 3.54 -13.40 -20.11
CA ALA A 16 2.69 -14.07 -21.10
C ALA A 16 1.21 -13.69 -20.96
N ALA A 17 0.73 -13.41 -19.74
CA ALA A 17 -0.64 -12.96 -19.50
C ALA A 17 -0.92 -11.53 -19.98
N HIS A 18 0.13 -10.70 -20.12
CA HIS A 18 0.05 -9.29 -20.50
C HIS A 18 0.98 -9.01 -21.69
N GLY A 19 0.77 -9.75 -22.79
CA GLY A 19 1.62 -9.71 -23.99
C GLY A 19 1.61 -8.38 -24.75
N GLU A 20 0.72 -7.45 -24.40
CA GLU A 20 0.73 -6.07 -24.89
C GLU A 20 1.81 -5.21 -24.24
N LEU A 21 2.37 -5.63 -23.09
CA LEU A 21 3.43 -4.90 -22.41
C LEU A 21 4.78 -5.14 -23.10
N THR A 22 5.57 -4.08 -23.22
CA THR A 22 6.92 -4.17 -23.77
C THR A 22 7.92 -4.44 -22.63
N ARG A 23 8.60 -5.58 -22.69
CA ARG A 23 9.70 -5.92 -21.78
C ARG A 23 11.01 -5.35 -22.31
N THR A 24 11.76 -4.67 -21.44
CA THR A 24 13.03 -3.99 -21.74
C THR A 24 14.20 -4.53 -20.93
N SER A 25 13.94 -5.32 -19.88
CA SER A 25 14.93 -5.89 -18.98
C SER A 25 14.49 -7.25 -18.43
N GLU A 26 15.39 -7.97 -17.77
CA GLU A 26 15.09 -9.28 -17.18
C GLU A 26 14.66 -9.22 -15.71
N VAL A 27 14.56 -8.02 -15.10
CA VAL A 27 14.23 -7.90 -13.68
C VAL A 27 12.72 -8.03 -13.42
N ASP A 28 12.37 -8.73 -12.33
CA ASP A 28 10.98 -8.94 -11.90
C ASP A 28 10.25 -7.63 -11.55
N THR A 29 11.00 -6.61 -11.15
CA THR A 29 10.49 -5.27 -10.83
C THR A 29 9.85 -4.60 -12.05
N GLU A 30 10.31 -4.92 -13.26
CA GLU A 30 9.81 -4.31 -14.48
C GLU A 30 8.34 -4.68 -14.74
N VAL A 31 7.96 -5.94 -14.59
CA VAL A 31 6.58 -6.36 -14.86
C VAL A 31 5.60 -5.68 -13.90
N LEU A 32 6.00 -5.49 -12.63
CA LEU A 32 5.19 -4.75 -11.65
C LEU A 32 4.99 -3.29 -12.06
N ALA A 33 6.07 -2.64 -12.50
CA ALA A 33 6.04 -1.25 -12.94
C ALA A 33 5.19 -1.07 -14.21
N ALA A 34 5.38 -1.96 -15.20
CA ALA A 34 4.64 -1.96 -16.45
C ALA A 34 3.14 -2.18 -16.23
N LEU A 35 2.76 -3.16 -15.41
CA LEU A 35 1.36 -3.43 -15.07
C LEU A 35 0.69 -2.25 -14.34
N ALA A 36 1.36 -1.71 -13.32
CA ALA A 36 0.83 -0.57 -12.57
C ALA A 36 0.68 0.66 -13.48
N GLY A 37 1.72 0.96 -14.27
CA GLY A 37 1.75 2.08 -15.21
C GLY A 37 0.62 1.98 -16.25
N LYS A 38 0.52 0.84 -16.94
CA LYS A 38 -0.51 0.59 -17.96
C LYS A 38 -1.92 0.80 -17.41
N ARG A 39 -2.21 0.28 -16.21
CA ARG A 39 -3.53 0.43 -15.58
C ARG A 39 -3.87 1.88 -15.27
N ILE A 40 -2.88 2.65 -14.79
CA ILE A 40 -3.04 4.07 -14.52
C ILE A 40 -3.27 4.84 -15.83
N GLU A 41 -2.53 4.51 -16.88
CA GLU A 41 -2.68 5.11 -18.22
C GLU A 41 -4.06 4.81 -18.83
N ASP A 42 -4.60 3.63 -18.57
CA ASP A 42 -5.97 3.23 -18.94
C ASP A 42 -7.05 3.88 -18.07
N GLY A 43 -6.68 4.77 -17.15
CA GLY A 43 -7.60 5.55 -16.31
C GLY A 43 -7.99 4.88 -15.00
N SER A 44 -7.34 3.78 -14.60
CA SER A 44 -7.58 3.19 -13.28
C SER A 44 -7.13 4.13 -12.18
N HIS A 45 -7.89 4.18 -11.09
CA HIS A 45 -7.43 4.86 -9.89
C HIS A 45 -6.12 4.21 -9.39
N PRO A 46 -5.11 4.99 -8.95
CA PRO A 46 -3.78 4.46 -8.62
C PRO A 46 -3.78 3.33 -7.59
N ILE A 47 -4.56 3.50 -6.52
CA ILE A 47 -4.71 2.48 -5.47
C ILE A 47 -5.29 1.20 -6.07
N THR A 48 -6.25 1.34 -6.98
CA THR A 48 -6.90 0.21 -7.63
C THR A 48 -5.97 -0.50 -8.60
N ALA A 49 -5.09 0.25 -9.27
CA ALA A 49 -4.05 -0.28 -10.15
C ALA A 49 -3.02 -1.09 -9.36
N ILE A 50 -2.49 -0.57 -8.25
CA ILE A 50 -1.53 -1.34 -7.45
C ILE A 50 -2.18 -2.55 -6.79
N GLN A 51 -3.44 -2.42 -6.35
CA GLN A 51 -4.17 -3.54 -5.74
C GLN A 51 -4.31 -4.71 -6.69
N SER A 52 -4.66 -4.44 -7.95
CA SER A 52 -4.75 -5.51 -8.94
C SER A 52 -3.39 -6.11 -9.27
N VAL A 53 -2.28 -5.36 -9.17
CA VAL A 53 -0.94 -5.93 -9.34
C VAL A 53 -0.66 -6.92 -8.19
N PHE A 54 -0.91 -6.52 -6.95
CA PHE A 54 -0.75 -7.38 -5.78
C PHE A 54 -1.69 -8.60 -5.74
N ASP A 55 -2.82 -8.55 -6.45
CA ASP A 55 -3.74 -9.67 -6.61
C ASP A 55 -3.17 -10.75 -7.56
N GLU A 56 -2.29 -10.38 -8.49
CA GLU A 56 -1.67 -11.29 -9.48
C GLU A 56 -0.27 -11.77 -9.08
N VAL A 57 0.43 -11.00 -8.27
CA VAL A 57 1.76 -11.35 -7.76
C VAL A 57 1.71 -12.59 -6.87
N LYS A 58 2.57 -13.56 -7.17
CA LYS A 58 2.98 -14.65 -6.30
C LYS A 58 4.40 -14.37 -5.81
N GLY A 59 4.65 -14.62 -4.53
CA GLY A 59 5.94 -14.35 -3.90
C GLY A 59 5.87 -13.17 -2.93
N THR A 60 7.00 -12.49 -2.77
CA THR A 60 7.16 -11.37 -1.83
C THR A 60 7.36 -10.10 -2.62
N ALA A 61 6.69 -9.02 -2.22
CA ALA A 61 6.80 -7.74 -2.89
C ALA A 61 6.52 -6.60 -1.92
N SER A 62 7.48 -5.70 -1.85
CA SER A 62 7.39 -4.40 -1.21
C SER A 62 7.87 -3.35 -2.18
N VAL A 63 6.98 -2.44 -2.53
CA VAL A 63 7.20 -1.51 -3.64
C VAL A 63 7.03 -0.07 -3.20
N ALA A 64 7.85 0.79 -3.81
CA ALA A 64 7.66 2.22 -3.85
C ALA A 64 7.50 2.67 -5.31
N LEU A 65 6.35 3.26 -5.63
CA LEU A 65 6.00 3.76 -6.94
C LEU A 65 5.79 5.27 -6.88
N VAL A 66 6.64 6.01 -7.57
CA VAL A 66 6.44 7.45 -7.81
C VAL A 66 5.74 7.61 -9.14
N HIS A 67 4.66 8.37 -9.17
CA HIS A 67 3.96 8.71 -10.40
C HIS A 67 4.04 10.21 -10.69
N ASN A 68 4.79 10.55 -11.74
CA ASN A 68 5.17 11.93 -12.05
C ASN A 68 3.97 12.83 -12.36
N ARG A 69 3.03 12.36 -13.20
CA ARG A 69 1.88 13.19 -13.63
C ARG A 69 0.90 13.45 -12.48
N GLY A 70 0.79 12.47 -11.60
CA GLY A 70 -0.12 12.52 -10.47
C GLY A 70 0.45 13.21 -9.24
N HIS A 71 1.78 13.32 -9.16
CA HIS A 71 2.50 13.81 -7.98
C HIS A 71 2.18 13.01 -6.72
N TRP A 72 2.18 11.68 -6.81
CA TRP A 72 2.02 10.82 -5.64
C TRP A 72 3.13 9.79 -5.55
N LEU A 73 3.46 9.46 -4.31
CA LEU A 73 4.26 8.30 -3.94
C LEU A 73 3.34 7.27 -3.31
N MET A 74 3.42 6.05 -3.83
CA MET A 74 2.68 4.91 -3.34
C MET A 74 3.64 3.87 -2.78
N LEU A 75 3.35 3.45 -1.56
CA LEU A 75 4.01 2.37 -0.86
C LEU A 75 3.04 1.20 -0.75
N ALA A 76 3.48 -0.03 -0.97
CA ALA A 76 2.65 -1.22 -0.76
C ALA A 76 3.53 -2.42 -0.44
N THR A 77 3.08 -3.27 0.49
CA THR A 77 3.81 -4.48 0.89
C THR A 77 2.86 -5.66 1.14
N ASN A 78 3.29 -6.87 0.80
CA ASN A 78 2.61 -8.11 1.19
C ASN A 78 3.34 -8.88 2.31
N THR A 79 4.58 -8.50 2.64
CA THR A 79 5.42 -9.09 3.69
C THR A 79 5.43 -8.27 4.97
N GLY A 80 5.16 -6.96 4.89
CA GLY A 80 5.25 -6.04 6.02
C GLY A 80 6.69 -5.73 6.40
N ASP A 81 7.57 -5.54 5.44
CA ASP A 81 8.96 -5.14 5.67
C ASP A 81 9.18 -3.68 5.27
N LEU A 82 8.16 -2.82 5.31
CA LEU A 82 8.29 -1.42 4.92
C LEU A 82 7.95 -0.49 6.09
N TYR A 83 8.78 0.52 6.29
CA TYR A 83 8.61 1.55 7.31
C TYR A 83 8.59 2.92 6.66
N ARG A 84 7.82 3.84 7.22
CA ARG A 84 7.73 5.23 6.75
C ARG A 84 7.80 6.23 7.89
N TYR A 85 8.41 7.37 7.60
CA TYR A 85 8.37 8.57 8.43
C TYR A 85 7.82 9.71 7.58
N ALA A 86 6.83 10.42 8.09
CA ALA A 86 6.21 11.56 7.41
C ALA A 86 6.25 12.78 8.31
N ASP A 87 6.76 13.88 7.78
CA ASP A 87 6.66 15.20 8.40
C ASP A 87 5.95 16.16 7.45
N GLU A 88 4.64 16.30 7.65
CA GLU A 88 3.80 17.18 6.84
C GLU A 88 4.16 18.66 7.04
N GLY A 89 4.65 19.04 8.24
CA GLY A 89 5.00 20.41 8.56
C GLY A 89 6.25 20.90 7.84
N HIS A 90 7.22 19.99 7.67
CA HIS A 90 8.47 20.28 6.96
C HIS A 90 8.47 19.80 5.50
N GLY A 91 7.41 19.11 5.06
CA GLY A 91 7.24 18.70 3.67
C GLY A 91 8.25 17.64 3.22
N PHE A 92 8.46 16.59 4.02
CA PHE A 92 9.27 15.45 3.60
C PHE A 92 8.71 14.11 4.06
N LEU A 93 9.05 13.07 3.29
CA LEU A 93 8.71 11.68 3.55
C LEU A 93 9.94 10.81 3.35
N LEU A 94 10.19 9.93 4.31
CA LEU A 94 11.25 8.93 4.25
C LEU A 94 10.62 7.54 4.35
N PHE A 95 11.19 6.56 3.66
CA PHE A 95 10.82 5.16 3.80
C PHE A 95 12.04 4.25 3.62
N ALA A 96 11.99 3.08 4.23
CA ALA A 96 13.03 2.05 4.11
C ALA A 96 12.45 0.66 4.40
N SER A 97 13.18 -0.38 4.00
CA SER A 97 12.86 -1.77 4.34
C SER A 97 13.18 -2.11 5.80
N GLU A 98 14.20 -1.48 6.37
CA GLU A 98 14.55 -1.68 7.78
C GLU A 98 14.26 -0.46 8.64
N ARG A 99 13.57 -0.70 9.76
CA ARG A 99 13.32 0.33 10.78
C ARG A 99 14.61 0.96 11.28
N PHE A 100 15.67 0.16 11.45
CA PHE A 100 16.93 0.62 12.03
C PHE A 100 17.60 1.68 11.14
N ILE A 101 17.74 1.42 9.83
CA ILE A 101 18.27 2.38 8.86
C ILE A 101 17.44 3.66 8.86
N LEU A 102 16.12 3.53 8.77
CA LEU A 102 15.24 4.70 8.80
C LEU A 102 15.37 5.50 10.10
N SER A 103 15.52 4.83 11.24
CA SER A 103 15.71 5.48 12.54
C SER A 103 17.02 6.25 12.60
N GLN A 104 18.11 5.71 12.02
CA GLN A 104 19.39 6.42 11.94
C GLN A 104 19.29 7.69 11.08
N VAL A 105 18.63 7.60 9.92
CA VAL A 105 18.45 8.75 9.01
C VAL A 105 17.58 9.82 9.66
N VAL A 106 16.48 9.42 10.30
CA VAL A 106 15.61 10.34 11.07
C VAL A 106 16.38 10.99 12.21
N ALA A 107 17.16 10.20 12.98
CA ALA A 107 17.96 10.72 14.09
C ALA A 107 19.06 11.69 13.62
N ALA A 108 19.73 11.40 12.51
CA ALA A 108 20.72 12.30 11.93
C ALA A 108 20.07 13.61 11.41
N SER A 109 18.78 13.57 11.09
CA SER A 109 17.99 14.70 10.62
C SER A 109 17.36 15.53 11.76
N ILE A 110 17.64 15.19 13.04
CA ILE A 110 17.08 15.87 14.22
C ILE A 110 17.45 17.36 14.28
N ALA A 111 18.70 17.72 13.95
CA ALA A 111 19.19 19.08 14.15
C ALA A 111 18.43 20.15 13.31
N PRO A 112 18.08 19.92 12.03
CA PRO A 112 17.26 20.86 11.26
C PRO A 112 15.73 20.70 11.44
N PHE A 113 15.21 19.51 11.78
CA PHE A 113 13.77 19.23 11.66
C PHE A 113 13.08 18.74 12.94
N GLN A 114 13.80 18.59 14.06
CA GLN A 114 13.26 18.01 15.31
C GLN A 114 12.57 16.65 15.08
N ALA A 115 13.13 15.84 14.18
CA ALA A 115 12.50 14.60 13.75
C ALA A 115 12.51 13.54 14.86
N ASP A 116 11.37 12.90 15.13
CA ASP A 116 11.22 11.92 16.21
C ASP A 116 11.15 10.48 15.66
N PRO A 117 12.16 9.62 15.92
CA PRO A 117 12.14 8.21 15.49
C PRO A 117 10.94 7.39 15.99
N LEU A 118 10.27 7.82 17.07
CA LEU A 118 9.06 7.16 17.56
C LEU A 118 7.87 7.32 16.60
N ARG A 119 7.89 8.34 15.74
CA ARG A 119 6.87 8.56 14.70
C ARG A 119 7.05 7.68 13.46
N ILE A 120 8.11 6.88 13.38
CA ILE A 120 8.29 5.92 12.28
C ILE A 120 7.17 4.88 12.35
N ALA A 121 6.30 4.88 11.35
CA ALA A 121 5.18 3.98 11.21
C ALA A 121 5.58 2.73 10.41
N TRP A 122 5.13 1.57 10.89
CA TRP A 122 5.27 0.30 10.19
C TRP A 122 4.10 0.09 9.23
N LEU A 123 4.40 -0.20 7.96
CA LEU A 123 3.40 -0.59 6.99
C LEU A 123 3.16 -2.09 7.09
N ARG A 124 2.00 -2.46 7.64
CA ARG A 124 1.65 -3.85 7.93
C ARG A 124 1.54 -4.70 6.65
N PRO A 125 1.73 -6.03 6.73
CA PRO A 125 1.53 -6.92 5.59
C PRO A 125 0.12 -6.75 4.98
N GLY A 126 0.05 -6.59 3.67
CA GLY A 126 -1.21 -6.39 2.95
C GLY A 126 -1.76 -4.97 3.03
N PHE A 127 -0.98 -4.00 3.54
CA PHE A 127 -1.32 -2.58 3.54
C PHE A 127 -0.40 -1.79 2.61
N GLY A 128 -0.93 -0.67 2.15
CA GLY A 128 -0.27 0.34 1.35
C GLY A 128 -0.50 1.72 1.92
N ALA A 129 0.28 2.69 1.48
CA ALA A 129 0.09 4.10 1.77
C ALA A 129 0.23 4.89 0.47
N VAL A 130 -0.62 5.89 0.26
CA VAL A 130 -0.45 6.86 -0.81
C VAL A 130 -0.19 8.23 -0.18
N VAL A 131 0.77 8.96 -0.72
CA VAL A 131 1.16 10.29 -0.27
C VAL A 131 1.12 11.22 -1.47
N ASP A 132 0.32 12.28 -1.38
CA ASP A 132 0.38 13.42 -2.31
C ASP A 132 1.67 14.18 -2.05
N LEU A 133 2.56 14.25 -3.04
CA LEU A 133 3.87 14.90 -2.95
C LEU A 133 3.80 16.43 -3.01
N ARG A 134 2.64 17.01 -3.37
CA ARG A 134 2.41 18.46 -3.31
C ARG A 134 1.93 18.88 -1.93
N ALA A 135 1.01 18.10 -1.36
CA ALA A 135 0.41 18.41 -0.07
C ALA A 135 1.11 17.73 1.13
N PHE A 136 1.97 16.75 0.87
CA PHE A 136 2.56 15.82 1.84
C PHE A 136 1.55 15.09 2.73
N LYS A 137 0.30 15.00 2.27
CA LYS A 137 -0.78 14.28 2.95
C LYS A 137 -0.88 12.89 2.42
N GLY A 138 -1.04 11.92 3.32
CA GLY A 138 -1.22 10.54 2.93
C GLY A 138 -2.26 9.80 3.74
N PHE A 139 -2.69 8.68 3.19
CA PHE A 139 -3.59 7.76 3.87
C PHE A 139 -3.23 6.31 3.53
N ASP A 140 -3.53 5.43 4.47
CA ASP A 140 -3.27 4.00 4.32
C ASP A 140 -4.45 3.32 3.62
N PHE A 141 -4.16 2.25 2.88
CA PHE A 141 -5.14 1.43 2.17
C PHE A 141 -4.76 -0.06 2.25
N LEU A 142 -5.67 -0.95 1.84
CA LEU A 142 -5.37 -2.38 1.73
C LEU A 142 -4.72 -2.68 0.38
N SER A 143 -3.55 -3.30 0.36
CA SER A 143 -2.81 -3.65 -0.87
C SER A 143 -3.49 -4.73 -1.69
N ARG A 144 -4.38 -5.52 -1.09
CA ARG A 144 -5.26 -6.41 -1.83
C ARG A 144 -6.68 -5.90 -1.71
N ARG A 145 -7.46 -6.04 -2.78
CA ARG A 145 -8.89 -5.81 -2.65
C ARG A 145 -9.38 -6.78 -1.58
N SER A 146 -10.04 -6.27 -0.53
CA SER A 146 -10.88 -7.14 0.27
C SER A 146 -11.80 -7.83 -0.73
N ARG A 147 -11.57 -9.12 -0.96
CA ARG A 147 -12.62 -10.00 -1.44
C ARG A 147 -13.67 -9.88 -0.35
N ALA A 148 -14.57 -8.90 -0.47
CA ALA A 148 -15.73 -8.76 0.38
C ALA A 148 -16.24 -10.17 0.47
N ALA A 149 -16.10 -10.77 1.66
CA ALA A 149 -16.26 -12.20 1.84
C ALA A 149 -17.58 -12.47 1.16
N ARG A 150 -17.57 -13.16 0.02
CA ARG A 150 -18.81 -13.48 -0.68
C ARG A 150 -19.49 -14.34 0.35
N CYS A 151 -20.36 -13.73 1.15
CA CYS A 151 -21.17 -14.42 2.11
C CYS A 151 -21.91 -15.37 1.21
N ARG A 152 -21.47 -16.63 1.19
CA ARG A 152 -22.24 -17.67 0.53
C ARG A 152 -23.58 -17.54 1.22
N PRO A 153 -24.65 -17.17 0.50
CA PRO A 153 -25.96 -17.09 1.13
C PRO A 153 -26.12 -18.42 1.88
N CYS A 154 -26.30 -18.34 3.20
CA CYS A 154 -26.42 -19.53 4.03
C CYS A 154 -27.48 -20.41 3.37
N ARG A 155 -27.07 -21.49 2.70
CA ARG A 155 -28.00 -22.46 2.12
C ARG A 155 -28.77 -22.99 3.31
N ASN A 156 -30.02 -22.54 3.44
CA ASN A 156 -30.92 -22.98 4.49
C ASN A 156 -31.09 -24.51 4.32
N PRO A 157 -30.58 -25.36 5.23
CA PRO A 157 -30.65 -26.81 5.07
C PRO A 157 -32.05 -27.37 5.36
N ARG A 158 -33.06 -26.53 5.58
CA ARG A 158 -34.39 -26.93 6.03
C ARG A 158 -35.47 -26.46 5.07
N ARG A 159 -35.76 -27.26 4.05
CA ARG A 159 -37.13 -27.57 3.62
C ARG A 159 -37.10 -28.75 2.64
N ASN A 160 -38.01 -29.69 2.87
CA ASN A 160 -38.30 -30.92 2.12
C ASN A 160 -37.50 -32.17 2.51
N ARG A 161 -37.80 -32.70 3.69
CA ARG A 161 -38.00 -34.16 3.84
C ARG A 161 -39.47 -34.40 4.13
N SER A 162 -40.21 -34.83 3.11
CA SER A 162 -41.52 -35.44 3.28
C SER A 162 -41.32 -36.85 3.84
N PRO A 163 -42.10 -37.29 4.83
CA PRO A 163 -42.02 -38.65 5.36
C PRO A 163 -42.78 -39.61 4.42
N THR A 164 -42.06 -40.38 3.61
CA THR A 164 -42.63 -41.53 2.91
C THR A 164 -42.58 -42.76 3.82
N GLY A 165 -43.78 -43.20 4.22
CA GLY A 165 -44.22 -44.61 4.26
C GLY A 165 -43.37 -45.62 5.03
N MET A 166 -43.86 -46.03 6.20
CA MET A 166 -43.54 -47.32 6.81
C MET A 166 -44.33 -48.44 6.10
N SER A 167 -43.69 -49.59 5.86
CA SER A 167 -44.35 -50.90 5.76
C SER A 167 -43.42 -52.01 6.23
N PRO A 168 -43.95 -53.14 6.74
CA PRO A 168 -43.25 -53.99 7.68
C PRO A 168 -42.69 -55.30 7.09
N SER A 169 -41.68 -55.82 7.80
CA SER A 169 -41.34 -57.23 8.09
C SER A 169 -41.24 -58.27 6.95
N SER A 170 -40.05 -58.86 6.81
CA SER A 170 -39.82 -60.30 7.14
C SER A 170 -38.33 -60.69 7.02
N SER A 171 -37.83 -61.31 8.07
CA SER A 171 -36.49 -61.90 8.34
C SER A 171 -36.20 -63.17 7.50
N PRO A 172 -35.15 -63.98 7.78
CA PRO A 172 -33.70 -63.71 7.92
C PRO A 172 -32.84 -64.69 7.07
N GLN A 173 -31.57 -64.37 6.79
CA GLN A 173 -30.57 -65.43 6.55
C GLN A 173 -29.19 -65.10 7.13
N ARG A 174 -28.76 -66.01 8.02
CA ARG A 174 -27.42 -66.20 8.55
C ARG A 174 -26.36 -66.25 7.44
N ARG A 175 -25.19 -65.67 7.70
CA ARG A 175 -23.91 -66.39 7.55
C ARG A 175 -22.83 -65.75 8.42
N SER A 176 -22.23 -66.64 9.19
CA SER A 176 -21.06 -66.50 10.06
C SER A 176 -19.81 -66.16 9.27
N PHE A 177 -19.02 -65.19 9.73
CA PHE A 177 -17.59 -65.15 9.45
C PHE A 177 -16.80 -64.73 10.69
N THR A 178 -15.66 -65.39 10.82
CA THR A 178 -14.77 -65.50 11.96
C THR A 178 -13.85 -64.29 12.16
N ARG A 179 -13.59 -64.02 13.44
CA ARG A 179 -12.47 -63.31 14.10
C ARG A 179 -11.13 -63.23 13.34
N PRO A 180 -10.26 -62.23 13.61
CA PRO A 180 -9.45 -62.25 14.84
C PRO A 180 -9.24 -60.91 15.58
N MET A 181 -8.92 -61.09 16.87
CA MET A 181 -8.43 -60.09 17.81
C MET A 181 -7.05 -59.55 17.41
N ARG A 182 -6.84 -58.24 17.58
CA ARG A 182 -5.55 -57.68 17.99
C ARG A 182 -5.74 -56.56 19.01
N THR A 183 -4.99 -56.71 20.09
CA THR A 183 -4.55 -55.79 21.15
C THR A 183 -3.89 -54.54 20.55
N ASN A 184 -3.69 -53.36 21.17
CA ASN A 184 -3.72 -52.85 22.54
C ASN A 184 -3.69 -51.28 22.46
N PRO A 185 -3.37 -50.48 23.51
CA PRO A 185 -4.04 -49.20 23.79
C PRO A 185 -3.18 -47.96 23.48
N PHE A 186 -3.75 -46.76 23.50
CA PHE A 186 -3.27 -45.66 24.34
C PHE A 186 -4.21 -44.45 24.30
N CYS A 187 -4.27 -43.81 25.46
CA CYS A 187 -5.15 -42.73 25.87
C CYS A 187 -4.40 -41.40 25.86
N GLY A 188 -5.13 -40.30 25.67
CA GLY A 188 -4.71 -38.94 26.01
C GLY A 188 -3.94 -38.19 24.92
N THR A 189 -4.17 -36.92 24.62
CA THR A 189 -4.63 -35.83 25.47
C THR A 189 -5.21 -34.67 24.62
N THR A 190 -6.33 -34.13 25.12
CA THR A 190 -6.79 -32.72 25.09
C THR A 190 -6.51 -31.81 23.88
N ARG A 191 -7.57 -31.54 23.10
CA ARG A 191 -7.73 -30.32 22.29
C ARG A 191 -8.55 -29.26 23.06
N PRO A 192 -8.12 -27.99 23.14
CA PRO A 192 -8.96 -26.93 23.68
C PRO A 192 -9.94 -26.35 22.63
N GLY A 193 -11.23 -26.47 22.94
CA GLY A 193 -12.24 -25.42 22.88
C GLY A 193 -12.45 -24.63 21.59
N TYR A 194 -13.36 -25.11 20.74
CA TYR A 194 -14.10 -24.23 19.82
C TYR A 194 -15.17 -23.48 20.60
N ALA A 195 -15.06 -22.15 20.65
CA ALA A 195 -16.08 -21.27 21.17
C ALA A 195 -17.36 -21.37 20.34
N ARG A 196 -18.48 -21.66 21.02
CA ARG A 196 -19.83 -21.65 20.46
C ARG A 196 -20.20 -20.20 20.07
N CYS A 197 -20.60 -20.01 18.81
CA CYS A 197 -21.32 -18.81 18.39
C CYS A 197 -22.68 -18.76 19.10
N GLY A 198 -22.78 -17.92 20.14
CA GLY A 198 -24.04 -17.53 20.73
C GLY A 198 -24.83 -16.67 19.74
N ALA A 199 -26.09 -17.03 19.53
CA ALA A 199 -27.05 -16.27 18.75
C ALA A 199 -27.33 -14.93 19.45
N ALA A 200 -26.72 -13.85 18.97
CA ALA A 200 -27.08 -12.49 19.35
C ALA A 200 -28.36 -12.08 18.60
N ARG A 201 -29.36 -11.67 19.38
CA ARG A 201 -30.64 -11.13 18.92
C ARG A 201 -30.39 -9.88 18.06
N ALA A 202 -31.13 -9.78 16.96
CA ALA A 202 -31.16 -8.62 16.09
C ALA A 202 -31.62 -7.38 16.86
N ALA A 203 -30.71 -6.43 17.09
CA ALA A 203 -31.06 -5.08 17.47
C ALA A 203 -31.47 -4.32 16.19
N SER A 204 -32.67 -3.77 16.21
CA SER A 204 -33.28 -2.93 15.19
C SER A 204 -32.44 -1.69 14.89
N CYS A 205 -32.08 -1.48 13.63
CA CYS A 205 -31.51 -0.22 13.14
C CYS A 205 -32.55 0.91 13.23
N PRO A 206 -32.24 2.08 13.81
CA PRO A 206 -33.09 3.25 13.66
C PRO A 206 -32.96 3.83 12.24
N ARG A 207 -34.11 4.11 11.62
CA ARG A 207 -34.22 4.87 10.37
C ARG A 207 -33.76 6.32 10.59
N PRO A 208 -33.04 6.95 9.65
CA PRO A 208 -32.80 8.38 9.70
C PRO A 208 -34.07 9.14 9.29
N SER A 209 -34.42 10.18 10.05
CA SER A 209 -35.45 11.17 9.69
C SER A 209 -34.83 12.26 8.80
N PRO A 210 -35.55 12.81 7.79
CA PRO A 210 -35.06 13.92 6.98
C PRO A 210 -35.50 15.28 7.53
N LEU A 211 -34.91 16.35 6.97
CA LEU A 211 -35.18 17.80 7.16
C LEU A 211 -34.32 18.42 8.30
N SER A 212 -33.66 19.57 8.14
CA SER A 212 -34.08 20.79 7.46
C SER A 212 -32.88 21.60 6.94
N SER A 213 -33.06 22.16 5.75
CA SER A 213 -32.31 23.25 5.16
C SER A 213 -32.49 24.56 5.95
N THR A 214 -31.40 25.29 6.20
CA THR A 214 -31.47 26.74 6.39
C THR A 214 -30.30 27.40 5.68
N MET A 215 -30.69 28.25 4.73
CA MET A 215 -29.87 29.24 4.05
C MET A 215 -29.10 30.09 5.06
N ASN A 216 -27.86 30.45 4.72
CA ASN A 216 -27.34 31.74 5.16
C ASN A 216 -26.59 32.42 4.01
N ARG A 217 -27.13 33.57 3.60
CA ARG A 217 -26.51 34.53 2.69
C ARG A 217 -25.70 35.50 3.55
N GLY A 218 -24.48 35.81 3.13
CA GLY A 218 -23.68 36.90 3.69
C GLY A 218 -22.44 37.06 2.81
N CYS A 219 -22.55 37.82 1.73
CA CYS A 219 -22.22 39.24 1.62
C CYS A 219 -20.72 39.46 1.36
N ALA A 220 -20.46 40.07 0.21
CA ALA A 220 -19.16 40.37 -0.35
C ALA A 220 -18.44 41.48 0.40
N THR A 221 -17.10 41.45 0.35
CA THR A 221 -16.29 42.68 0.29
C THR A 221 -15.02 42.43 -0.49
N THR A 222 -14.92 43.13 -1.61
CA THR A 222 -13.75 43.41 -2.44
C THR A 222 -12.70 44.23 -1.68
N ALA A 223 -11.42 43.90 -1.89
CA ALA A 223 -10.35 44.90 -1.87
C ALA A 223 -9.23 44.43 -2.81
N ALA A 224 -9.14 45.10 -3.95
CA ALA A 224 -8.01 45.04 -4.86
C ALA A 224 -6.91 45.96 -4.31
N THR A 225 -5.67 45.49 -4.31
CA THR A 225 -4.50 46.38 -4.18
C THR A 225 -3.55 46.10 -5.33
N THR A 226 -3.34 47.16 -6.10
CA THR A 226 -2.53 47.30 -7.31
C THR A 226 -1.05 47.50 -7.01
N GLY A 227 -0.20 46.74 -7.72
CA GLY A 227 1.10 47.18 -8.28
C GLY A 227 2.28 47.48 -7.31
N PRO A 228 3.51 47.68 -7.84
CA PRO A 228 3.85 47.92 -9.24
C PRO A 228 4.86 46.94 -9.88
N ALA A 229 4.88 47.06 -11.21
CA ALA A 229 5.76 46.41 -12.16
C ALA A 229 7.23 46.82 -12.04
N TYR A 230 8.15 45.90 -12.34
CA TYR A 230 9.55 46.20 -12.61
C TYR A 230 9.85 45.99 -14.09
N SER A 231 10.27 47.07 -14.77
CA SER A 231 10.63 47.10 -16.17
C SER A 231 12.14 46.98 -16.37
N ARG A 232 12.52 46.08 -17.29
CA ARG A 232 13.64 46.09 -18.26
C ARG A 232 14.74 47.17 -18.13
N THR A 233 15.99 46.71 -18.17
CA THR A 233 17.11 47.08 -19.07
C THR A 233 18.25 46.06 -18.81
N GLY A 234 19.13 45.59 -19.69
CA GLY A 234 19.61 46.00 -21.01
C GLY A 234 21.16 46.03 -21.00
N ARG A 235 21.80 45.41 -22.02
CA ARG A 235 23.25 45.38 -22.41
C ARG A 235 24.06 44.19 -21.86
N ARG A 236 24.58 43.25 -22.67
CA ARG A 236 25.58 43.23 -23.78
C ARG A 236 27.05 43.46 -23.37
N ALA A 237 27.80 42.37 -23.49
CA ALA A 237 29.16 42.17 -24.04
C ALA A 237 30.34 43.03 -23.53
N SER A 238 31.42 42.39 -23.07
CA SER A 238 32.59 42.05 -23.92
C SER A 238 33.75 41.44 -23.12
N SER A 239 34.46 40.55 -23.81
CA SER A 239 35.77 39.92 -23.59
C SER A 239 36.88 40.73 -22.89
N SER A 240 37.73 40.02 -22.15
CA SER A 240 39.18 39.95 -22.43
C SER A 240 39.89 38.89 -21.57
N SER A 241 40.87 38.24 -22.19
CA SER A 241 41.82 37.26 -21.68
C SER A 241 43.03 37.91 -20.99
N CYS A 242 43.62 37.27 -19.98
CA CYS A 242 45.05 36.88 -19.93
C CYS A 242 45.49 36.39 -18.53
N SER A 243 45.99 35.14 -18.52
CA SER A 243 47.28 34.70 -17.95
C SER A 243 47.60 34.75 -16.45
N SER A 244 47.76 33.54 -15.91
CA SER A 244 48.95 33.00 -15.21
C SER A 244 49.04 32.98 -13.66
N THR A 245 49.25 31.74 -13.18
CA THR A 245 50.05 31.26 -12.02
C THR A 245 49.71 31.70 -10.59
N ALA A 246 49.30 30.74 -9.75
CA ALA A 246 50.04 30.30 -8.55
C ALA A 246 49.34 29.12 -7.85
N ARG A 247 50.17 28.21 -7.32
CA ARG A 247 49.77 27.10 -6.44
C ARG A 247 49.34 27.64 -5.07
N GLY A 248 48.28 27.06 -4.51
CA GLY A 248 47.89 27.24 -3.11
C GLY A 248 46.80 26.24 -2.73
N THR A 249 47.15 25.22 -1.97
CA THR A 249 46.25 24.20 -1.45
C THR A 249 45.30 24.81 -0.42
N ASP A 250 44.05 25.04 -0.81
CA ASP A 250 42.98 25.53 0.07
C ASP A 250 42.04 24.38 0.46
N ARG A 251 42.07 23.96 1.72
CA ARG A 251 41.06 23.08 2.33
C ARG A 251 39.87 23.95 2.70
N ARG A 252 38.97 24.16 1.73
CA ARG A 252 37.62 24.66 2.00
C ARG A 252 36.65 23.50 2.18
N THR A 253 36.02 23.45 3.33
CA THR A 253 34.80 22.69 3.58
C THR A 253 33.71 23.18 2.61
N PRO A 254 32.89 22.29 2.02
CA PRO A 254 31.79 22.74 1.18
C PRO A 254 30.67 23.29 2.07
N SER A 255 30.52 24.62 2.05
CA SER A 255 29.29 25.30 2.45
C SER A 255 28.19 24.91 1.47
N TRP A 256 27.18 24.20 1.95
CA TRP A 256 25.97 23.92 1.18
C TRP A 256 25.24 25.25 0.92
N PRO A 257 24.86 25.57 -0.33
CA PRO A 257 24.01 26.70 -0.58
C PRO A 257 22.63 26.43 0.04
N SER A 258 22.07 27.43 0.71
CA SER A 258 20.69 27.45 1.17
C SER A 258 19.78 27.21 -0.04
N ALA A 259 19.28 25.97 -0.16
CA ALA A 259 18.37 25.58 -1.22
C ALA A 259 16.98 26.16 -0.95
N ALA A 260 16.41 26.78 -1.98
CA ALA A 260 14.97 26.94 -2.10
C ALA A 260 14.29 25.58 -1.90
N ALA A 261 13.12 25.59 -1.27
CA ALA A 261 12.31 24.41 -0.95
C ALA A 261 12.13 23.48 -2.16
N GLY A 262 13.00 22.48 -2.27
CA GLY A 262 12.93 21.40 -3.23
C GLY A 262 12.41 20.17 -2.52
N THR A 263 11.34 19.57 -3.07
CA THR A 263 10.79 18.30 -2.62
C THR A 263 11.85 17.20 -2.75
N ALA A 264 12.43 16.76 -1.63
CA ALA A 264 13.34 15.63 -1.59
C ALA A 264 12.57 14.36 -1.19
N VAL A 265 12.50 13.39 -2.10
CA VAL A 265 12.11 12.02 -1.79
C VAL A 265 13.39 11.20 -1.78
N THR A 266 13.82 10.75 -0.60
CA THR A 266 15.03 9.94 -0.44
C THR A 266 14.62 8.51 -0.11
N ALA A 267 15.00 7.58 -0.98
CA ALA A 267 14.96 6.16 -0.68
C ALA A 267 16.30 5.75 -0.06
N CYS A 268 16.25 5.08 1.09
CA CYS A 268 17.42 4.46 1.69
C CYS A 268 17.32 2.94 1.48
N THR A 269 18.29 2.39 0.77
CA THR A 269 18.47 0.94 0.55
C THR A 269 19.74 0.50 1.24
#